data_AF-A0A0F9PS86-F1
#
_entry.id   AF-A0A0F9PS86-F1
#
_cell.length_a   1.000
_cell.length_b   1.000
_cell.length_c   1.000
_cell.angle_alpha   90.00
_cell.angle_beta   90.00
_cell.angle_gamma   90.00
#
_symmetry.space_group_name_H-M   'P 1'
#
loop_
_entity.id
_entity.type
_entity.pdbx_description
1 polymer ?
#
loop_
_entity_poly.entity_id
_entity_poly.type
_entity_poly.pdbx_seq_one_letter_code
_entity_poly.pdbx_strand_id
1 'polypeptide(L)'
;MSHLKEYVEGLNRMSDIFGGEQIDLDNLDDAVAQRIFNSLDSDLSPENLTCDGELSFAAVQKKARILNGAATELMAMGFQFEEE
;
A
#
# COMPACT_ATOMS: atom_id res chain seq x y z
N MET A 1 -6.22 -4.10 14.07
CA MET A 1 -5.17 -3.29 13.44
C MET A 1 -5.67 -2.92 12.05
N SER A 2 -5.46 -1.68 11.60
CA SER A 2 -5.86 -1.22 10.27
C SER A 2 -4.87 -1.77 9.23
N HIS A 3 -5.39 -2.22 8.09
CA HIS A 3 -4.57 -2.70 6.98
C HIS A 3 -3.76 -1.58 6.34
N LEU A 4 -4.34 -0.37 6.25
CA LEU A 4 -3.64 0.83 5.78
C LEU A 4 -2.46 1.18 6.68
N LYS A 5 -2.64 1.11 8.01
CA LYS A 5 -1.54 1.34 8.96
C LYS A 5 -0.40 0.34 8.79
N GLU A 6 -0.71 -0.95 8.69
CA GLU A 6 0.30 -2.00 8.47
C GLU A 6 1.07 -1.76 7.15
N TYR A 7 0.37 -1.35 6.09
CA TYR A 7 0.98 -1.07 4.80
C TYR A 7 1.90 0.16 4.84
N VAL A 8 1.42 1.27 5.40
CA VAL A 8 2.19 2.53 5.51
C VAL A 8 3.41 2.37 6.42
N GLU A 9 3.32 1.60 7.49
CA GLU A 9 4.50 1.26 8.32
C GLU A 9 5.58 0.52 7.51
N GLY A 10 5.17 -0.33 6.55
CA GLY A 10 6.07 -0.98 5.60
C GLY A 10 6.76 0.01 4.66
N LEU A 11 6.01 0.95 4.08
CA LEU A 11 6.55 2.02 3.23
C LEU A 11 7.53 2.90 4.01
N ASN A 12 7.16 3.32 5.22
CA ASN A 12 7.98 4.15 6.09
C ASN A 12 9.29 3.46 6.49
N ARG A 13 9.28 2.14 6.73
CA ARG A 13 10.50 1.37 6.95
C ARG A 13 11.41 1.38 5.72
N MET A 14 10.86 1.30 4.52
CA MET A 14 11.66 1.42 3.29
C MET A 14 12.21 2.84 3.14
N SER A 15 11.39 3.87 3.40
CA SER A 15 11.84 5.27 3.44
C SER A 15 12.98 5.48 4.43
N ASP A 16 12.94 4.89 5.63
CA ASP A 16 14.04 4.99 6.61
C ASP A 16 15.36 4.41 6.08
N ILE A 17 15.28 3.31 5.32
CA ILE A 17 16.47 2.64 4.77
C ILE A 17 17.04 3.42 3.58
N PHE A 18 16.17 3.99 2.74
CA PHE A 18 16.56 4.60 1.47
C PHE A 18 16.52 6.14 1.47
N GLY A 19 16.24 6.77 2.61
CA GLY A 19 16.18 8.23 2.77
C GLY A 19 14.93 8.87 2.16
N GLY A 20 13.83 8.14 2.08
CA GLY A 20 12.54 8.62 1.60
C GLY A 20 11.77 9.46 2.64
N GLU A 21 10.72 10.13 2.18
CA GLU A 21 9.80 10.86 3.04
C GLU A 21 8.90 9.89 3.85
N GLN A 22 8.61 10.25 5.09
CA GLN A 22 7.72 9.51 5.97
C GLN A 22 6.27 9.92 5.74
N ILE A 23 5.38 8.95 5.73
CA ILE A 23 3.94 9.15 5.61
C ILE A 23 3.33 9.20 7.01
N ASP A 24 2.60 10.28 7.30
CA ASP A 24 1.80 10.45 8.51
C ASP A 24 0.31 10.28 8.18
N LEU A 25 -0.31 9.23 8.70
CA LEU A 25 -1.73 8.93 8.45
C LEU A 25 -2.69 9.94 9.07
N ASP A 26 -2.27 10.67 10.11
CA ASP A 26 -3.10 11.68 10.75
C ASP A 26 -3.14 13.00 9.96
N ASN A 27 -2.23 13.18 9.01
CA ASN A 27 -2.05 14.39 8.20
C ASN A 27 -1.90 14.07 6.71
N LEU A 28 -2.80 13.26 6.15
CA LEU A 28 -2.82 12.95 4.72
C LEU A 28 -3.44 14.08 3.89
N ASP A 29 -2.78 14.42 2.79
CA ASP A 29 -3.35 15.20 1.69
C ASP A 29 -3.56 14.33 0.44
N ASP A 30 -4.22 14.89 -0.57
CA ASP A 30 -4.56 14.16 -1.81
C ASP A 30 -3.31 13.65 -2.54
N ALA A 31 -2.21 14.42 -2.52
CA ALA A 31 -0.97 14.05 -3.20
C ALA A 31 -0.29 12.84 -2.52
N VAL A 32 -0.26 12.81 -1.19
CA VAL A 32 0.27 11.67 -0.43
C VAL A 32 -0.66 10.46 -0.57
N ALA A 33 -1.98 10.66 -0.51
CA ALA A 33 -2.94 9.58 -0.74
C ALA A 33 -2.77 8.96 -2.13
N GLN A 34 -2.59 9.77 -3.17
CA GLN A 34 -2.35 9.30 -4.54
C GLN A 34 -1.03 8.51 -4.64
N ARG A 35 0.05 8.93 -3.95
CA ARG A 35 1.29 8.16 -3.87
C ARG A 35 1.09 6.78 -3.24
N ILE A 36 0.24 6.70 -2.20
CA ILE A 36 -0.09 5.43 -1.54
C ILE A 36 -0.89 4.55 -2.51
N PHE A 37 -1.89 5.10 -3.21
CA PHE A 37 -2.65 4.34 -4.20
C PHE A 37 -1.77 3.82 -5.34
N ASN A 38 -0.88 4.65 -5.90
CA ASN A 38 0.06 4.22 -6.94
C ASN A 38 0.96 3.08 -6.47
N SER A 39 1.39 3.13 -5.20
CA SER A 39 2.19 2.07 -4.58
C SER A 39 1.38 0.79 -4.42
N LEU A 40 0.12 0.90 -3.96
CA LEU A 40 -0.80 -0.22 -3.82
C LEU A 40 -1.12 -0.89 -5.16
N ASP A 41 -1.38 -0.10 -6.20
CA ASP A 41 -1.65 -0.59 -7.55
C ASP A 41 -0.44 -1.38 -8.10
N SER A 42 0.76 -0.81 -7.94
CA SER A 42 2.00 -1.50 -8.30
C SER A 42 2.19 -2.81 -7.52
N ASP A 43 1.95 -2.81 -6.21
CA ASP A 43 2.10 -4.01 -5.36
C ASP A 43 1.03 -5.08 -5.62
N LEU A 44 -0.14 -4.68 -6.13
CA LEU A 44 -1.24 -5.55 -6.52
C LEU A 44 -1.07 -6.15 -7.92
N SER A 45 -0.12 -5.67 -8.73
CA SER A 45 0.19 -6.27 -10.01
C SER A 45 0.50 -7.77 -9.86
N PRO A 46 0.15 -8.64 -10.83
CA PRO A 46 0.38 -10.08 -10.71
C PRO A 46 1.84 -10.43 -10.37
N GLU A 47 2.79 -9.74 -10.98
CA GLU A 47 4.24 -9.95 -10.80
C GLU A 47 4.65 -9.61 -9.36
N ASN A 48 4.27 -8.44 -8.87
CA ASN A 48 4.63 -8.00 -7.51
C ASN A 48 3.85 -8.74 -6.43
N LEU A 49 2.57 -9.03 -6.66
CA LEU A 49 1.71 -9.72 -5.71
C LEU A 49 2.17 -11.17 -5.50
N THR A 50 2.61 -11.84 -6.57
CA THR A 50 3.09 -13.22 -6.51
C THR A 50 4.60 -13.35 -6.34
N CYS A 51 5.35 -12.24 -6.42
CA CYS A 51 6.81 -12.20 -6.50
C CYS A 51 7.31 -13.11 -7.64
N ASP A 52 6.90 -12.80 -8.87
CA ASP A 52 7.20 -13.60 -10.06
C ASP A 52 6.83 -15.10 -9.93
N GLY A 53 5.75 -15.37 -9.17
CA GLY A 53 5.27 -16.73 -8.88
C GLY A 53 6.02 -17.49 -7.79
N GLU A 54 7.00 -16.88 -7.13
CA GLU A 54 7.81 -17.52 -6.08
C GLU A 54 7.06 -17.69 -4.75
N LEU A 55 6.05 -16.86 -4.49
CA LEU A 55 5.27 -16.96 -3.26
C LEU A 55 4.28 -18.13 -3.29
N SER A 56 4.19 -18.83 -2.15
CA SER A 56 3.12 -19.80 -1.93
C SER A 56 1.74 -19.13 -2.01
N PHE A 57 0.73 -19.88 -2.44
CA PHE A 57 -0.66 -19.40 -2.51
C PHE A 57 -1.16 -18.75 -1.21
N ALA A 58 -0.82 -19.32 -0.05
CA ALA A 58 -1.21 -18.77 1.24
C ALA A 58 -0.55 -17.41 1.52
N ALA A 59 0.71 -17.22 1.12
CA ALA A 59 1.41 -15.95 1.23
C ALA A 59 0.82 -14.89 0.28
N VAL A 60 0.52 -15.28 -0.96
CA VAL A 60 -0.16 -14.42 -1.95
C VAL A 60 -1.51 -13.94 -1.42
N GLN A 61 -2.36 -14.84 -0.90
CA GLN A 61 -3.65 -14.45 -0.32
C GLN A 61 -3.49 -13.49 0.85
N LYS A 62 -2.52 -13.74 1.74
CA LYS A 62 -2.27 -12.85 2.89
C LYS A 62 -1.85 -11.45 2.40
N LYS A 63 -0.94 -11.37 1.43
CA LYS A 63 -0.50 -10.11 0.83
C LYS A 63 -1.67 -9.38 0.17
N ALA A 64 -2.43 -10.07 -0.69
CA ALA A 64 -3.60 -9.51 -1.35
C ALA A 64 -4.63 -8.95 -0.37
N ARG A 65 -4.87 -9.63 0.75
CA ARG A 65 -5.81 -9.17 1.79
C ARG A 65 -5.36 -7.86 2.42
N ILE A 66 -4.07 -7.72 2.75
CA ILE A 66 -3.53 -6.50 3.35
C ILE A 66 -3.63 -5.35 2.34
N LEU A 67 -3.18 -5.56 1.10
CA LEU A 67 -3.16 -4.52 0.07
C LEU A 67 -4.58 -4.03 -0.29
N ASN A 68 -5.52 -4.95 -0.56
CA ASN A 68 -6.90 -4.59 -0.84
C ASN A 68 -7.59 -3.93 0.38
N GLY A 69 -7.27 -4.40 1.59
CA GLY A 69 -7.75 -3.80 2.83
C GLY A 69 -7.27 -2.36 3.00
N ALA A 70 -5.99 -2.11 2.74
CA ALA A 70 -5.39 -0.78 2.79
C ALA A 70 -6.03 0.17 1.77
N ALA A 71 -6.21 -0.27 0.52
CA ALA A 71 -6.89 0.51 -0.51
C ALA A 71 -8.33 0.85 -0.11
N THR A 72 -9.06 -0.13 0.44
CA THR A 72 -10.45 0.06 0.91
C THR A 72 -10.52 1.07 2.05
N GLU A 73 -9.62 0.97 3.03
CA GLU A 73 -9.55 1.90 4.16
C GLU A 73 -9.19 3.32 3.70
N LEU A 74 -8.23 3.47 2.78
CA LEU A 74 -7.85 4.77 2.23
C LEU A 74 -8.99 5.44 1.47
N MET A 75 -9.74 4.67 0.66
CA MET A 75 -10.95 5.17 0.01
C MET A 75 -12.04 5.55 1.01
N ALA A 76 -12.19 4.79 2.10
CA ALA A 76 -13.16 5.09 3.16
C ALA A 76 -12.85 6.39 3.93
N MET A 77 -11.58 6.84 3.91
CA MET A 77 -11.17 8.15 4.43
C MET A 77 -11.57 9.33 3.52
N GLY A 78 -12.09 9.05 2.32
CA GLY A 78 -12.57 10.06 1.38
C GLY A 78 -11.64 10.35 0.21
N PHE A 79 -10.47 9.71 0.15
CA PHE A 79 -9.54 9.83 -0.97
C PHE A 79 -9.99 8.96 -2.15
N GLN A 80 -9.64 9.37 -3.36
CA GLN A 80 -9.96 8.66 -4.59
C GLN A 80 -8.67 8.30 -5.31
N PHE A 81 -8.68 7.15 -5.97
CA PHE A 81 -7.60 6.80 -6.89
C PHE A 81 -7.86 7.50 -8.22
N GLU A 82 -6.95 8.38 -8.60
CA GLU A 82 -6.93 8.97 -9.94
C GLU A 82 -5.89 8.23 -10.78
N GLU A 83 -6.32 7.55 -11.84
CA GLU A 83 -5.39 7.05 -12.87
C GLU A 83 -4.92 8.26 -13.69
N GLU A 84 -3.62 8.56 -13.63
CA GLU A 84 -2.97 9.61 -14.46
C GLU A 84 -2.87 9.23 -15.94
#